data_AF-A0AAQ2Z3K0-F1
#
_entry.id   AF-A0AAQ2Z3K0-F1
#
_cell.length_a   1.000
_cell.length_b   1.000
_cell.length_c   1.000
_cell.angle_alpha   90.00
_cell.angle_beta   90.00
_cell.angle_gamma   90.00
#
_symmetry.space_group_name_H-M   'P 1'
#
loop_
_entity.id
_entity.type
_entity.pdbx_description
1 polymer ?
#
loop_
_entity_poly.entity_id
_entity_poly.type
_entity_poly.pdbx_seq_one_letter_code
_entity_poly.pdbx_strand_id
1 'polypeptide(L)'
;MTSVDGSDVKFDMVETVDKNQVANIISDKLFQRVGARPDSVTCPDNLKGVEGAKLRCRLTDGSKTYGISVIVTSVDAGDVNFDFKVDDHPE
;
A
#
# COMPACT_ATOMS: atom_id res chain seq x y z
N MET A 1 3.00 8.08 -32.66
CA MET A 1 2.35 8.32 -31.36
C MET A 1 2.91 7.33 -30.36
N THR A 2 4.01 7.68 -29.70
CA THR A 2 4.40 7.01 -28.45
C THR A 2 3.52 7.64 -27.38
N SER A 3 2.42 6.97 -27.05
CA SER A 3 1.54 7.36 -25.96
C SER A 3 2.35 7.23 -24.68
N VAL A 4 2.91 8.34 -24.23
CA VAL A 4 3.39 8.50 -22.86
C VAL A 4 2.13 8.72 -22.02
N ASP A 5 1.64 7.65 -21.41
CA ASP A 5 0.50 7.72 -20.50
C ASP A 5 1.00 8.33 -19.18
N GLY A 6 0.65 9.59 -18.98
CA GLY A 6 0.23 10.13 -17.69
C GLY A 6 1.23 10.11 -16.53
N SER A 7 1.97 11.21 -16.42
CA SER A 7 2.48 11.82 -15.21
C SER A 7 1.74 11.44 -13.89
N ASP A 8 2.38 10.71 -12.97
CA ASP A 8 1.99 10.73 -11.54
C ASP A 8 3.09 11.43 -10.75
N VAL A 9 3.19 12.74 -10.96
CA VAL A 9 3.92 13.64 -10.06
C VAL A 9 2.92 14.23 -9.08
N LYS A 10 2.53 13.46 -8.07
CA LYS A 10 1.71 13.97 -6.95
C LYS A 10 2.64 14.51 -5.86
N PHE A 11 3.20 15.69 -6.14
CA PHE A 11 3.76 16.57 -5.11
C PHE A 11 2.60 17.28 -4.41
N ASP A 12 1.87 16.58 -3.53
CA ASP A 12 1.07 17.25 -2.50
C ASP A 12 1.88 17.17 -1.22
N MET A 13 2.28 18.33 -0.70
CA MET A 13 3.25 18.52 0.39
C MET A 13 2.63 18.22 1.76
N VAL A 14 1.95 17.08 1.85
CA VAL A 14 1.71 16.33 3.06
C VAL A 14 2.24 14.93 2.74
N GLU A 15 3.23 14.46 3.49
CA GLU A 15 3.77 13.11 3.33
C GLU A 15 2.68 12.09 3.71
N THR A 16 1.71 11.87 2.84
CA THR A 16 0.65 10.88 3.01
C THR A 16 0.50 10.14 1.70
N VAL A 17 0.59 8.82 1.79
CA VAL A 17 0.40 7.94 0.65
C VAL A 17 -1.08 7.64 0.55
N ASP A 18 -1.67 7.98 -0.60
CA ASP A 18 -3.07 7.71 -0.88
C ASP A 18 -3.35 6.20 -0.78
N LYS A 19 -4.48 5.83 -0.19
CA LYS A 19 -4.91 4.43 -0.07
C LYS A 19 -4.83 3.65 -1.39
N ASN A 20 -5.08 4.31 -2.51
CA ASN A 20 -5.04 3.67 -3.83
C ASN A 20 -3.59 3.42 -4.29
N GLN A 21 -2.66 4.32 -3.96
CA GLN A 21 -1.23 4.06 -4.16
C GLN A 21 -0.74 2.96 -3.22
N VAL A 22 -1.10 3.01 -1.93
CA VAL A 22 -0.76 1.97 -0.93
C VAL A 22 -1.25 0.60 -1.41
N ALA A 23 -2.50 0.51 -1.87
CA ALA A 23 -3.08 -0.71 -2.43
C ALA A 23 -2.27 -1.26 -3.62
N ASN A 24 -1.85 -0.40 -4.56
CA ASN A 24 -1.04 -0.81 -5.70
C ASN A 24 0.35 -1.30 -5.27
N ILE A 25 1.03 -0.55 -4.40
CA ILE A 25 2.37 -0.91 -3.91
C ILE A 25 2.33 -2.22 -3.12
N ILE A 26 1.32 -2.42 -2.27
CA ILE A 26 1.14 -3.68 -1.55
C ILE A 26 0.87 -4.81 -2.52
N SER A 27 0.01 -4.62 -3.52
CA SER A 27 -0.30 -5.66 -4.51
C SER A 27 0.95 -6.10 -5.27
N ASP A 28 1.79 -5.14 -5.69
CA ASP A 28 3.04 -5.41 -6.38
C ASP A 28 4.05 -6.11 -5.47
N LYS A 29 4.31 -5.57 -4.27
CA LYS A 29 5.20 -6.21 -3.31
C LYS A 29 4.69 -7.58 -2.88
N LEU A 30 3.38 -7.78 -2.73
CA LEU A 30 2.82 -9.09 -2.37
C LEU A 30 3.06 -10.10 -3.48
N PHE A 31 2.81 -9.71 -4.73
CA PHE A 31 3.14 -10.53 -5.88
C PHE A 31 4.63 -10.89 -5.93
N GLN A 32 5.53 -9.94 -5.67
CA GLN A 32 6.97 -10.22 -5.63
C GLN A 32 7.39 -11.11 -4.44
N ARG A 33 6.73 -10.98 -3.28
CA ARG A 33 7.13 -11.69 -2.04
C ARG A 33 6.54 -13.10 -1.95
N VAL A 34 5.29 -13.27 -2.34
CA VAL A 34 4.56 -14.55 -2.19
C VAL A 34 3.97 -15.08 -3.50
N GLY A 35 4.13 -14.37 -4.63
CA GLY A 35 3.61 -14.80 -5.93
C GLY A 35 2.10 -14.65 -6.10
N ALA A 36 1.40 -14.07 -5.10
CA ALA A 36 -0.05 -13.93 -5.09
C ALA A 36 -0.43 -12.44 -5.21
N ARG A 37 -1.33 -12.14 -6.13
CA ARG A 37 -1.91 -10.80 -6.30
C ARG A 37 -3.36 -10.83 -5.82
N PRO A 38 -3.77 -9.91 -4.94
CA PRO A 38 -5.15 -9.85 -4.50
C PRO A 38 -6.10 -9.36 -5.58
N ASP A 39 -7.37 -9.73 -5.48
CA ASP A 39 -8.46 -9.18 -6.29
C ASP A 39 -8.64 -7.67 -6.01
N SER A 40 -8.66 -7.30 -4.73
CA SER A 40 -8.83 -5.90 -4.34
C SER A 40 -8.19 -5.61 -2.99
N VAL A 41 -7.63 -4.41 -2.83
CA VAL A 41 -7.13 -3.92 -1.55
C VAL A 41 -7.88 -2.65 -1.21
N THR A 42 -8.61 -2.68 -0.11
CA THR A 42 -9.37 -1.56 0.43
C THR A 42 -8.73 -1.10 1.73
N CYS A 43 -8.13 0.10 1.73
CA CYS A 43 -7.72 0.75 2.97
C CYS A 43 -8.81 1.74 3.42
N PRO A 44 -9.21 1.72 4.71
CA PRO A 44 -10.20 2.65 5.24
C PRO A 44 -9.68 4.08 5.30
N ASP A 45 -8.36 4.23 5.43
CA ASP A 45 -7.67 5.50 5.62
C ASP A 45 -6.43 5.58 4.74
N ASN A 46 -5.87 6.79 4.61
CA ASN A 46 -4.61 7.01 3.90
C ASN A 46 -3.42 6.74 4.83
N LEU A 47 -2.31 6.27 4.27
CA LEU A 47 -1.11 6.04 5.08
C LEU A 47 -0.43 7.37 5.34
N LYS A 48 -0.36 7.79 6.60
CA LYS A 48 0.47 8.92 6.98
C LYS A 48 1.93 8.53 6.83
N GLY A 49 2.69 9.25 6.03
CA GLY A 49 4.14 9.21 5.94
C GLY A 49 4.77 9.85 7.16
N VAL A 50 4.51 9.24 8.31
CA VAL A 50 5.10 9.61 9.60
C VAL A 50 5.69 8.33 10.17
N GLU A 51 6.94 8.39 10.63
CA GLU A 51 7.59 7.25 11.25
C GLU A 51 6.73 6.66 12.38
N GLY A 52 6.50 5.35 12.34
CA GLY A 52 5.64 4.64 13.29
C GLY A 52 4.14 4.71 12.99
N ALA A 53 3.71 5.40 11.92
CA ALA A 53 2.32 5.37 11.48
C ALA A 53 1.91 3.94 11.09
N LYS A 54 0.71 3.55 11.53
CA LYS A 54 0.15 2.23 11.24
C LYS A 54 -1.16 2.39 10.49
N LEU A 55 -1.32 1.61 9.44
CA LEU A 55 -2.55 1.54 8.68
C LEU A 55 -2.96 0.08 8.53
N ARG A 56 -4.23 -0.20 8.80
CA ARG A 56 -4.79 -1.53 8.57
C ARG A 56 -5.64 -1.51 7.32
N CYS A 57 -5.13 -2.12 6.24
CA CYS A 57 -5.87 -2.33 5.01
C CYS A 57 -6.54 -3.72 5.03
N ARG A 58 -7.61 -3.86 4.26
CA ARG A 58 -8.23 -5.16 4.00
C ARG A 58 -7.96 -5.54 2.57
N LEU A 59 -7.41 -6.73 2.41
CA LEU A 59 -7.20 -7.39 1.13
C LEU A 59 -8.34 -8.36 0.93
N THR A 60 -8.93 -8.38 -0.25
CA THR A 60 -9.95 -9.34 -0.63
C THR A 60 -9.39 -10.14 -1.80
N ASP A 61 -9.44 -11.45 -1.67
CA ASP A 61 -9.00 -12.45 -2.63
C ASP A 61 -10.12 -13.47 -2.81
N GLY A 62 -10.89 -13.33 -3.90
CA GLY A 62 -12.13 -14.08 -4.11
C GLY A 62 -13.11 -14.02 -2.93
N SER A 63 -13.18 -15.11 -2.16
CA SER A 63 -14.08 -15.25 -0.99
C SER A 63 -13.39 -15.04 0.36
N LYS A 64 -12.08 -14.76 0.37
CA LYS A 64 -11.28 -14.60 1.57
C LYS A 64 -10.89 -13.15 1.74
N THR A 65 -10.99 -12.63 2.95
CA THR A 65 -10.47 -11.29 3.28
C THR A 65 -9.26 -11.47 4.18
N TYR A 66 -8.17 -10.74 3.94
CA TYR A 66 -6.97 -10.77 4.74
C TYR A 66 -6.70 -9.38 5.30
N GLY A 67 -6.37 -9.31 6.58
CA GLY A 67 -5.90 -8.08 7.19
C GLY A 67 -4.45 -7.80 6.79
N ILE A 68 -4.18 -6.62 6.25
CA ILE A 68 -2.82 -6.13 6.03
C ILE A 68 -2.53 -5.03 7.05
N SER A 69 -1.49 -5.23 7.86
CA SER A 69 -0.95 -4.18 8.72
C SER A 69 0.25 -3.53 8.04
N VAL A 70 0.11 -2.28 7.65
CA VAL A 70 1.18 -1.43 7.10
C VAL A 70 1.75 -0.58 8.23
N ILE A 71 3.07 -0.51 8.32
CA ILE A 71 3.82 0.28 9.31
C ILE A 71 4.89 1.08 8.59
N VAL A 72 4.89 2.39 8.77
CA VAL A 72 6.01 3.24 8.33
C VAL A 72 7.18 3.01 9.27
N THR A 73 8.31 2.58 8.71
CA THR A 73 9.54 2.34 9.47
C THR A 73 10.38 3.60 9.55
N SER A 74 10.44 4.37 8.45
CA SER A 74 11.32 5.52 8.32
C SER A 74 10.80 6.48 7.26
N VAL A 75 11.13 7.77 7.36
CA VAL A 75 10.85 8.77 6.35
C VAL A 75 12.15 9.53 6.10
N ASP A 76 12.72 9.40 4.91
CA ASP A 76 14.02 9.99 4.58
C ASP A 76 13.85 10.97 3.41
N ALA A 77 14.07 12.27 3.64
CA ALA A 77 14.07 13.31 2.60
C ALA A 77 12.85 13.32 1.63
N GLY A 78 11.68 12.86 2.08
CA GLY A 78 10.47 12.71 1.25
C GLY A 78 10.17 11.28 0.79
N ASP A 79 11.10 10.35 1.00
CA ASP A 79 10.95 8.93 0.78
C ASP A 79 10.37 8.25 2.02
N VAL A 80 9.10 7.88 1.96
CA VAL A 80 8.42 7.15 3.03
C VAL A 80 8.74 5.65 2.90
N ASN A 81 9.58 5.12 3.80
CA ASN A 81 9.83 3.69 3.89
C ASN A 81 8.81 3.02 4.81
N PHE A 82 8.06 2.06 4.27
CA PHE A 82 7.08 1.29 5.03
C PHE A 82 7.18 -0.19 4.73
N ASP A 83 6.90 -0.96 5.78
CA ASP A 83 6.72 -2.40 5.70
C ASP A 83 5.23 -2.76 5.83
N PHE A 84 4.87 -3.93 5.34
CA PHE A 84 3.53 -4.46 5.51
C PHE A 84 3.57 -5.94 5.84
N LYS A 85 2.66 -6.34 6.72
CA LYS A 85 2.48 -7.71 7.17
C LYS A 85 1.07 -8.15 6.87
N VAL A 86 0.95 -9.25 6.14
CA VAL A 86 -0.35 -9.90 5.86
C VAL A 86 -0.60 -10.93 6.95
N ASP A 87 -1.83 -11.02 7.43
CA ASP A 87 -2.24 -12.08 8.34
C ASP A 87 -2.21 -13.45 7.64
N ASP A 88 -1.80 -14.49 8.37
CA ASP A 88 -1.75 -15.87 7.84
C ASP A 88 -3.16 -16.44 7.60
N HIS A 89 -4.11 -15.99 8.43
CA HIS A 89 -5.49 -16.43 8.41
C HIS A 89 -6.39 -15.33 7.85
N PRO A 90 -7.31 -15.66 6.92
CA PRO A 90 -8.33 -14.71 6.49
C PRO A 90 -9.30 -14.39 7.64
N GLU A 91 -9.80 -13.16 7.65
CA GLU A 91 -10.83 -12.64 8.59
C GLU A 91 -12.25 -13.13 8.26
#